data_AF-A0A7X9CAI2-F1
#
_entry.id   AF-A0A7X9CAI2-F1
#
_cell.length_a   1.000
_cell.length_b   1.000
_cell.length_c   1.000
_cell.angle_alpha   90.00
_cell.angle_beta   90.00
_cell.angle_gamma   90.00
#
_symmetry.space_group_name_H-M   'P 1'
#
loop_
_entity.id
_entity.type
_entity.pdbx_description
1 polymer ?
#
loop_
_entity_poly.entity_id
_entity_poly.type
_entity_poly.pdbx_seq_one_letter_code
_entity_poly.pdbx_strand_id
1 'polypeptide(L)'
;KHHDGFCLWDSETTPFHAAGRGPGRDLLEEFSAAVREAGMKLGFYYSGAHDWHVTDFPPLHSNDELFALRRNDPAFATFAAAQLRELIERFSPDILWNDIDWPDAGKYDGPDSLQQLFRDYLAAVPGGMVNDRWGVPVHGVLTREYQDIDTVQSEVFESTRGLGLSFGYNADESAEHALDGTELIRLLVDVVSKNGNLLINVGPRADGSIPELQAAALEQLGEWMRGHGGALYGTRPWFHDAVTTPPEGVRFTLGTLDPLGAGAGGGRVLHALLLDPATGPITLSAEVSAAVRGIAQVPEAMTSGDRITLTPAKGAAEVDVVTLPLR
;
A
#
# COMPACT_ATOMS: atom_id res chain seq x y z
N LYS A 1 4.49 4.27 16.50
CA LYS A 1 5.84 4.45 17.10
C LYS A 1 6.86 4.17 16.02
N HIS A 2 7.78 5.11 15.74
CA HIS A 2 8.89 4.86 14.80
C HIS A 2 10.14 4.40 15.56
N HIS A 3 11.27 4.29 14.87
CA HIS A 3 12.55 3.87 15.46
C HIS A 3 13.02 4.77 16.60
N ASP A 4 12.59 6.03 16.66
CA ASP A 4 12.94 6.96 17.75
C ASP A 4 12.31 6.59 19.10
N GLY A 5 11.35 5.65 19.12
CA GLY A 5 10.65 5.19 20.32
C GLY A 5 9.48 6.07 20.76
N PHE A 6 9.20 7.18 20.07
CA PHE A 6 8.12 8.09 20.48
C PHE A 6 6.75 7.51 20.12
N CYS A 7 5.90 7.39 21.14
CA CYS A 7 4.55 6.84 20.97
C CYS A 7 3.55 7.96 20.70
N LEU A 8 2.74 7.81 19.63
CA LEU A 8 1.73 8.80 19.24
C LEU A 8 0.38 8.60 19.96
N TRP A 9 0.31 7.66 20.89
CA TRP A 9 -0.85 7.39 21.75
C TRP A 9 -0.47 7.53 23.22
N ASP A 10 -1.45 7.60 24.11
CA ASP A 10 -1.25 7.62 25.56
C ASP A 10 -0.84 6.22 26.07
N SER A 11 0.43 5.85 25.87
CA SER A 11 0.95 4.52 26.22
C SER A 11 1.25 4.41 27.72
N GLU A 12 0.87 3.29 28.34
CA GLU A 12 1.17 3.03 29.75
C GLU A 12 2.59 2.49 29.94
N THR A 13 3.24 2.00 28.87
CA THR A 13 4.57 1.36 28.96
C THR A 13 5.73 2.36 29.01
N THR A 14 5.53 3.62 28.60
CA THR A 14 6.60 4.62 28.54
C THR A 14 6.05 6.04 28.73
N PRO A 15 6.75 6.94 29.45
CA PRO A 15 6.42 8.37 29.51
C PRO A 15 6.90 9.16 28.27
N PHE A 16 7.43 8.49 27.24
CA PHE A 16 7.88 9.10 25.99
C PHE A 16 6.79 9.02 24.91
N HIS A 17 5.69 9.75 25.13
CA HIS A 17 4.51 9.72 24.27
C HIS A 17 3.84 11.10 24.12
N ALA A 18 2.98 11.23 23.09
CA ALA A 18 2.32 12.47 22.68
C ALA A 18 1.27 13.00 23.64
N ALA A 19 0.69 12.17 24.52
CA ALA A 19 -0.27 12.65 25.53
C ALA A 19 0.44 13.30 26.73
N GLY A 20 1.60 12.77 27.13
CA GLY A 20 2.40 13.31 28.24
C GLY A 20 3.41 14.39 27.84
N ARG A 21 3.65 14.59 26.53
CA ARG A 21 4.65 15.52 25.99
C ARG A 21 4.10 16.25 24.77
N GLY A 22 4.79 17.31 24.34
CA GLY A 22 4.54 17.96 23.04
C GLY A 22 3.05 18.29 22.82
N PRO A 23 2.33 17.58 21.93
CA PRO A 23 0.91 17.81 21.64
C PRO A 23 -0.04 17.77 22.85
N GLY A 24 0.27 17.00 23.89
CA GLY A 24 -0.61 16.83 25.06
C GLY A 24 -1.91 16.09 24.74
N ARG A 25 -1.91 15.24 23.71
CA ARG A 25 -3.09 14.57 23.14
C ARG A 25 -2.76 13.13 22.74
N ASP A 26 -3.75 12.24 22.82
CA ASP A 26 -3.66 10.92 22.19
C ASP A 26 -3.99 11.06 20.70
N LEU A 27 -2.94 11.10 19.86
CA LEU A 27 -3.10 11.33 18.43
C LEU A 27 -3.67 10.11 17.71
N LEU A 28 -3.40 8.88 18.19
CA LEU A 28 -3.95 7.68 17.58
C LEU A 28 -5.44 7.53 17.88
N GLU A 29 -5.92 7.93 19.06
CA GLU A 29 -7.35 7.92 19.38
C GLU A 29 -8.14 8.83 18.44
N GLU A 30 -7.69 10.07 18.27
CA GLU A 30 -8.33 11.04 17.38
C GLU A 30 -8.26 10.60 15.91
N PHE A 31 -7.09 10.14 15.46
CA PHE A 31 -6.92 9.64 14.10
C PHE A 31 -7.81 8.43 13.82
N SER A 32 -7.88 7.48 14.77
CA SER A 32 -8.73 6.29 14.65
C SER A 32 -10.20 6.63 14.55
N ALA A 33 -10.67 7.61 15.34
CA ALA A 33 -12.03 8.09 15.27
C ALA A 33 -12.35 8.70 13.90
N ALA A 34 -11.48 9.57 13.38
CA ALA A 34 -11.66 10.22 12.09
C ALA A 34 -11.64 9.23 10.91
N VAL A 35 -10.71 8.26 10.92
CA VAL A 35 -10.61 7.20 9.89
C VAL A 35 -11.90 6.37 9.84
N ARG A 36 -12.43 6.00 11.01
CA ARG A 36 -13.68 5.23 11.11
C ARG A 36 -14.91 6.02 10.70
N GLU A 37 -14.98 7.30 11.09
CA GLU A 37 -16.03 8.21 10.67
C GLU A 37 -16.05 8.35 9.14
N ALA A 38 -14.89 8.35 8.51
CA ALA A 38 -14.74 8.34 7.05
C ALA A 38 -15.06 6.96 6.40
N GLY A 39 -15.42 5.94 7.18
CA GLY A 39 -15.72 4.59 6.68
C GLY A 39 -14.51 3.82 6.16
N MET A 40 -13.29 4.25 6.52
CA MET A 40 -12.04 3.63 6.08
C MET A 40 -11.57 2.52 7.03
N LYS A 41 -10.71 1.65 6.50
CA LYS A 41 -9.97 0.65 7.28
C LYS A 41 -8.84 1.32 8.05
N LEU A 42 -8.63 0.91 9.30
CA LEU A 42 -7.62 1.45 10.20
C LEU A 42 -6.41 0.52 10.28
N GLY A 43 -5.21 1.03 10.03
CA GLY A 43 -3.97 0.28 10.18
C GLY A 43 -2.98 1.01 11.07
N PHE A 44 -2.12 0.26 11.76
CA PHE A 44 -1.05 0.84 12.55
C PHE A 44 0.33 0.29 12.18
N TYR A 45 1.24 1.22 11.95
CA TYR A 45 2.67 0.97 11.86
C TYR A 45 3.29 0.88 13.26
N TYR A 46 4.18 -0.10 13.45
CA TYR A 46 4.97 -0.24 14.66
C TYR A 46 6.43 -0.65 14.36
N SER A 47 7.38 0.13 14.86
CA SER A 47 8.79 -0.24 14.85
C SER A 47 9.08 -1.31 15.92
N GLY A 48 9.09 -2.59 15.50
CA GLY A 48 9.24 -3.74 16.39
C GLY A 48 10.66 -3.97 16.88
N ALA A 49 11.61 -4.07 15.95
CA ALA A 49 13.01 -4.36 16.25
C ALA A 49 13.80 -3.15 16.78
N HIS A 50 13.41 -1.93 16.36
CA HIS A 50 14.14 -0.71 16.70
C HIS A 50 13.37 0.19 17.65
N ASP A 51 14.09 0.62 18.68
CA ASP A 51 13.67 1.65 19.61
C ASP A 51 14.92 2.34 20.17
N TRP A 52 15.26 3.49 19.60
CA TRP A 52 16.45 4.26 19.93
C TRP A 52 16.34 4.96 21.29
N HIS A 53 15.13 5.06 21.85
CA HIS A 53 14.93 5.63 23.18
C HIS A 53 15.40 4.70 24.29
N VAL A 54 15.33 3.38 24.07
CA VAL A 54 15.61 2.37 25.09
C VAL A 54 16.75 1.42 24.70
N THR A 55 17.66 1.87 23.83
CA THR A 55 18.83 1.12 23.38
C THR A 55 20.14 1.87 23.62
N ASP A 56 21.22 1.10 23.77
CA ASP A 56 22.59 1.62 23.93
C ASP A 56 23.46 1.35 22.69
N PHE A 57 22.86 0.93 21.57
CA PHE A 57 23.60 0.73 20.32
C PHE A 57 24.07 2.06 19.70
N PRO A 58 25.22 2.07 19.01
CA PRO A 58 25.67 3.25 18.27
C PRO A 58 24.74 3.57 17.08
N PRO A 59 24.87 4.77 16.49
CA PRO A 59 24.22 5.09 15.23
C PRO A 59 24.54 4.04 14.16
N LEU A 60 23.53 3.74 13.34
CA LEU A 60 23.66 2.77 12.25
C LEU A 60 24.29 3.44 11.02
N HIS A 61 25.19 2.73 10.36
CA HIS A 61 25.93 3.19 9.18
C HIS A 61 25.71 2.29 7.96
N SER A 62 24.99 1.17 8.10
CA SER A 62 24.70 0.24 7.00
C SER A 62 23.41 -0.55 7.23
N ASN A 63 22.90 -1.19 6.17
CA ASN A 63 21.77 -2.11 6.27
C ASN A 63 22.12 -3.38 7.07
N ASP A 64 23.37 -3.84 7.05
CA ASP A 64 23.78 -5.00 7.85
C ASP A 64 23.68 -4.68 9.36
N GLU A 65 24.07 -3.46 9.74
CA GLU A 65 23.96 -2.98 11.11
C GLU A 65 22.50 -2.83 11.56
N LEU A 66 21.58 -2.52 10.65
CA LEU A 66 20.14 -2.47 10.94
C LEU A 66 19.64 -3.79 11.54
N PHE A 67 20.05 -4.93 10.98
CA PHE A 67 19.62 -6.24 11.50
C PHE A 67 20.50 -6.75 12.66
N ALA A 68 21.78 -6.35 12.71
CA ALA A 68 22.72 -6.81 13.72
C ALA A 68 22.64 -6.03 15.05
N LEU A 69 22.34 -4.72 15.00
CA LEU A 69 22.34 -3.82 16.15
C LEU A 69 20.91 -3.48 16.59
N ARG A 70 20.17 -4.52 16.98
CA ARG A 70 18.79 -4.43 17.49
C ARG A 70 18.66 -5.14 18.84
N ARG A 71 17.72 -4.69 19.68
CA ARG A 71 17.50 -5.33 20.99
C ARG A 71 16.71 -6.62 20.78
N ASN A 72 17.29 -7.73 21.23
CA ASN A 72 16.73 -9.07 21.09
C ASN A 72 16.44 -9.75 22.41
N ASP A 73 16.64 -9.05 23.53
CA ASP A 73 16.48 -9.60 24.86
C ASP A 73 15.00 -9.75 25.26
N PRO A 74 14.68 -10.67 26.19
CA PRO A 74 13.31 -10.90 26.64
C PRO A 74 12.61 -9.67 27.25
N ALA A 75 13.36 -8.76 27.88
CA ALA A 75 12.76 -7.57 28.49
C ALA A 75 12.25 -6.62 27.41
N PHE A 76 13.03 -6.39 26.35
CA PHE A 76 12.57 -5.60 25.21
C PHE A 76 11.44 -6.28 24.43
N ALA A 77 11.49 -7.61 24.26
CA ALA A 77 10.40 -8.36 23.65
C ALA A 77 9.07 -8.21 24.43
N THR A 78 9.13 -8.30 25.77
CA THR A 78 7.97 -8.08 26.66
C THR A 78 7.44 -6.66 26.55
N PHE A 79 8.34 -5.66 26.52
CA PHE A 79 7.99 -4.25 26.33
C PHE A 79 7.27 -4.01 25.00
N ALA A 80 7.80 -4.54 23.90
CA ALA A 80 7.19 -4.40 22.58
C ALA A 80 5.85 -5.14 22.46
N ALA A 81 5.74 -6.33 23.05
CA ALA A 81 4.50 -7.10 23.12
C ALA A 81 3.41 -6.34 23.91
N ALA A 82 3.76 -5.73 25.04
CA ALA A 82 2.83 -4.91 25.82
C ALA A 82 2.28 -3.73 25.01
N GLN A 83 3.12 -3.00 24.28
CA GLN A 83 2.67 -1.92 23.40
C GLN A 83 1.77 -2.42 22.28
N LEU A 84 2.09 -3.56 21.67
CA LEU A 84 1.23 -4.12 20.61
C LEU A 84 -0.14 -4.54 21.15
N ARG A 85 -0.20 -5.09 22.39
CA ARG A 85 -1.48 -5.37 23.06
C ARG A 85 -2.29 -4.11 23.34
N GLU A 86 -1.67 -3.05 23.85
CA GLU A 86 -2.34 -1.75 24.02
C GLU A 86 -3.00 -1.29 22.71
N LEU A 87 -2.28 -1.40 21.59
CA LEU A 87 -2.79 -1.00 20.28
C LEU A 87 -3.98 -1.87 19.83
N ILE A 88 -3.89 -3.18 20.01
CA ILE A 88 -4.94 -4.14 19.65
C ILE A 88 -6.20 -3.92 20.50
N GLU A 89 -6.03 -3.85 21.82
CA GLU A 89 -7.13 -3.76 22.78
C GLU A 89 -7.88 -2.44 22.68
N ARG A 90 -7.16 -1.33 22.53
CA ARG A 90 -7.76 0.00 22.51
C ARG A 90 -8.34 0.38 21.15
N PHE A 91 -7.71 -0.08 20.08
CA PHE A 91 -8.01 0.43 18.76
C PHE A 91 -8.34 -0.63 17.73
N SER A 92 -8.20 -1.93 18.00
CA SER A 92 -8.63 -3.01 17.10
C SER A 92 -8.33 -2.74 15.60
N PRO A 93 -7.06 -2.50 15.21
CA PRO A 93 -6.71 -2.13 13.85
C PRO A 93 -6.96 -3.28 12.87
N ASP A 94 -7.43 -2.97 11.66
CA ASP A 94 -7.60 -3.92 10.56
C ASP A 94 -6.26 -4.46 10.02
N ILE A 95 -5.15 -3.74 10.23
CA ILE A 95 -3.80 -4.22 9.90
C ILE A 95 -2.76 -3.79 10.95
N LEU A 96 -1.91 -4.74 11.36
CA LEU A 96 -0.68 -4.49 12.10
C LEU A 96 0.51 -4.53 11.13
N TRP A 97 1.18 -3.40 10.98
CA TRP A 97 2.28 -3.21 10.04
C TRP A 97 3.58 -3.06 10.82
N ASN A 98 4.27 -4.17 11.08
CA ASN A 98 5.57 -4.13 11.77
C ASN A 98 6.68 -3.67 10.82
N ASP A 99 7.82 -3.25 11.36
CA ASP A 99 8.95 -2.88 10.53
C ASP A 99 10.30 -3.45 10.99
N ILE A 100 11.17 -3.62 9.99
CA ILE A 100 12.49 -4.24 10.02
C ILE A 100 12.48 -5.72 10.43
N ASP A 101 12.12 -6.01 11.68
CA ASP A 101 12.06 -7.35 12.26
C ASP A 101 11.30 -7.28 13.60
N TRP A 102 11.24 -8.39 14.34
CA TRP A 102 10.77 -8.47 15.72
C TRP A 102 11.89 -8.96 16.66
N PRO A 103 11.93 -8.55 17.94
CA PRO A 103 12.91 -9.06 18.91
C PRO A 103 12.90 -10.60 18.96
N ASP A 104 14.07 -11.23 18.80
CA ASP A 104 14.12 -12.70 18.62
C ASP A 104 13.56 -13.47 19.83
N ALA A 105 13.78 -12.98 21.05
CA ALA A 105 13.22 -13.57 22.26
C ALA A 105 11.68 -13.58 22.30
N GLY A 106 11.01 -12.76 21.47
CA GLY A 106 9.55 -12.66 21.39
C GLY A 106 8.93 -13.40 20.21
N LYS A 107 9.67 -14.20 19.43
CA LYS A 107 9.12 -14.81 18.20
C LYS A 107 8.29 -16.07 18.45
N TYR A 108 8.75 -16.98 19.32
CA TYR A 108 8.21 -18.36 19.34
C TYR A 108 7.55 -18.78 20.65
N ASP A 109 8.17 -18.53 21.79
CA ASP A 109 7.74 -19.12 23.07
C ASP A 109 7.29 -18.07 24.08
N GLY A 110 6.33 -18.46 24.93
CA GLY A 110 5.86 -17.65 26.04
C GLY A 110 4.62 -16.80 25.73
N PRO A 111 4.04 -16.16 26.77
CA PRO A 111 2.80 -15.39 26.66
C PRO A 111 2.95 -14.14 25.79
N ASP A 112 4.17 -13.60 25.67
CA ASP A 112 4.53 -12.42 24.87
C ASP A 112 5.05 -12.76 23.47
N SER A 113 4.93 -14.02 23.06
CA SER A 113 5.36 -14.44 21.73
C SER A 113 4.47 -13.88 20.63
N LEU A 114 5.02 -13.66 19.43
CA LEU A 114 4.25 -13.32 18.23
C LEU A 114 3.14 -14.33 17.96
N GLN A 115 3.38 -15.62 18.22
CA GLN A 115 2.35 -16.64 18.06
C GLN A 115 1.13 -16.37 18.94
N GLN A 116 1.36 -15.97 20.20
CA GLN A 116 0.26 -15.64 21.11
C GLN A 116 -0.39 -14.31 20.71
N LEU A 117 0.41 -13.28 20.43
CA LEU A 117 -0.08 -11.97 19.99
C LEU A 117 -0.95 -12.05 18.72
N PHE A 118 -0.54 -12.82 17.73
CA PHE A 118 -1.33 -13.01 16.50
C PHE A 118 -2.62 -13.78 16.74
N ARG A 119 -2.61 -14.79 17.63
CA ARG A 119 -3.83 -15.50 18.01
C ARG A 119 -4.82 -14.56 18.70
N ASP A 120 -4.34 -13.76 19.64
CA ASP A 120 -5.18 -12.82 20.39
C ASP A 120 -5.69 -11.70 19.47
N TYR A 121 -4.83 -11.19 18.58
CA TYR A 121 -5.19 -10.22 17.56
C TYR A 121 -6.31 -10.72 16.65
N LEU A 122 -6.15 -11.90 16.05
CA LEU A 122 -7.14 -12.45 15.11
C LEU A 122 -8.44 -12.88 15.80
N ALA A 123 -8.39 -13.18 17.11
CA ALA A 123 -9.59 -13.39 17.92
C ALA A 123 -10.34 -12.08 18.18
N ALA A 124 -9.62 -10.99 18.45
CA ALA A 124 -10.20 -9.67 18.71
C ALA A 124 -10.67 -8.96 17.42
N VAL A 125 -9.95 -9.15 16.32
CA VAL A 125 -10.21 -8.52 15.01
C VAL A 125 -10.35 -9.59 13.94
N PRO A 126 -11.54 -10.21 13.80
CA PRO A 126 -11.79 -11.17 12.74
C PRO A 126 -11.57 -10.54 11.36
N GLY A 127 -10.59 -11.05 10.61
CA GLY A 127 -10.17 -10.50 9.32
C GLY A 127 -9.03 -9.48 9.39
N GLY A 128 -8.44 -9.27 10.57
CA GLY A 128 -7.20 -8.51 10.73
C GLY A 128 -6.05 -9.09 9.94
N MET A 129 -5.10 -8.25 9.55
CA MET A 129 -3.97 -8.61 8.71
C MET A 129 -2.64 -8.21 9.36
N VAL A 130 -1.57 -8.93 9.01
CA VAL A 130 -0.19 -8.56 9.39
C VAL A 130 0.69 -8.56 8.13
N ASN A 131 1.67 -7.67 8.06
CA ASN A 131 2.64 -7.66 6.95
C ASN A 131 3.72 -8.76 7.11
N ASP A 132 4.76 -8.75 6.27
CA ASP A 132 5.83 -9.76 6.21
C ASP A 132 7.11 -9.39 6.98
N ARG A 133 7.11 -8.31 7.77
CA ARG A 133 8.32 -7.75 8.41
C ARG A 133 8.54 -8.21 9.86
N TRP A 134 8.09 -9.40 10.23
CA TRP A 134 8.15 -9.88 11.63
C TRP A 134 9.30 -10.87 11.89
N GLY A 135 10.04 -11.27 10.85
CA GLY A 135 11.09 -12.29 10.94
C GLY A 135 10.58 -13.69 11.30
N VAL A 136 9.34 -13.98 10.94
CA VAL A 136 8.67 -15.30 11.02
C VAL A 136 7.97 -15.57 9.69
N PRO A 137 7.71 -16.85 9.31
CA PRO A 137 7.16 -17.16 7.99
C PRO A 137 5.69 -16.76 7.79
N VAL A 138 4.98 -16.38 8.86
CA VAL A 138 3.56 -16.04 8.83
C VAL A 138 3.38 -14.57 8.43
N HIS A 139 2.54 -14.33 7.42
CA HIS A 139 2.13 -12.99 6.98
C HIS A 139 0.77 -13.08 6.27
N GLY A 140 0.06 -11.96 6.21
CA GLY A 140 -1.15 -11.80 5.38
C GLY A 140 -0.91 -11.02 4.09
N VAL A 141 0.15 -10.21 4.03
CA VAL A 141 0.55 -9.46 2.84
C VAL A 141 2.07 -9.30 2.79
N LEU A 142 2.65 -9.42 1.59
CA LEU A 142 4.06 -9.13 1.33
C LEU A 142 4.30 -7.62 1.18
N THR A 143 5.48 -7.10 1.49
CA THR A 143 5.78 -5.67 1.32
C THR A 143 6.93 -5.40 0.35
N ARG A 144 6.83 -4.32 -0.44
CA ARG A 144 7.87 -3.89 -1.40
C ARG A 144 8.09 -2.40 -1.26
N GLU A 145 9.29 -1.98 -0.92
CA GLU A 145 9.58 -0.59 -0.58
C GLU A 145 10.49 0.05 -1.63
N TYR A 146 10.02 1.13 -2.27
CA TYR A 146 10.75 1.82 -3.36
C TYR A 146 11.26 0.89 -4.49
N GLN A 147 10.60 -0.25 -4.70
CA GLN A 147 10.99 -1.26 -5.68
C GLN A 147 10.03 -1.28 -6.88
N ASP A 148 10.63 -1.30 -8.07
CA ASP A 148 9.92 -1.62 -9.30
C ASP A 148 9.65 -3.13 -9.37
N ILE A 149 8.43 -3.48 -9.74
CA ILE A 149 7.99 -4.87 -9.90
C ILE A 149 7.76 -5.10 -11.39
N ASP A 150 8.57 -5.90 -12.06
CA ASP A 150 8.49 -6.00 -13.52
C ASP A 150 7.33 -6.87 -14.02
N THR A 151 6.91 -7.85 -13.21
CA THR A 151 5.97 -8.89 -13.61
C THR A 151 4.78 -8.99 -12.68
N VAL A 152 3.69 -9.57 -13.18
CA VAL A 152 2.53 -9.93 -12.35
C VAL A 152 2.97 -10.92 -11.27
N GLN A 153 2.65 -10.62 -10.01
CA GLN A 153 2.99 -11.45 -8.87
C GLN A 153 1.89 -12.47 -8.57
N SER A 154 2.29 -13.70 -8.23
CA SER A 154 1.34 -14.77 -7.84
C SER A 154 0.73 -14.54 -6.47
N GLU A 155 1.48 -13.89 -5.58
CA GLU A 155 1.05 -13.55 -4.23
C GLU A 155 0.76 -12.05 -4.14
N VAL A 156 -0.19 -11.68 -3.29
CA VAL A 156 -0.53 -10.27 -3.08
C VAL A 156 0.61 -9.60 -2.33
N PHE A 157 0.95 -8.39 -2.76
CA PHE A 157 1.91 -7.54 -2.08
C PHE A 157 1.36 -6.14 -1.89
N GLU A 158 2.00 -5.36 -1.05
CA GLU A 158 1.76 -3.94 -0.85
C GLU A 158 3.05 -3.19 -1.17
N SER A 159 3.00 -2.36 -2.22
CA SER A 159 4.07 -1.42 -2.54
C SER A 159 3.95 -0.20 -1.64
N THR A 160 5.04 0.19 -0.99
CA THR A 160 5.10 1.37 -0.13
C THR A 160 6.23 2.31 -0.54
N ARG A 161 5.95 3.61 -0.49
CA ARG A 161 6.92 4.69 -0.63
C ARG A 161 6.32 6.02 -0.16
N GLY A 162 7.18 6.99 0.12
CA GLY A 162 6.78 8.40 0.17
C GLY A 162 6.34 8.92 -1.19
N LEU A 163 5.56 10.00 -1.20
CA LEU A 163 5.38 10.77 -2.43
C LEU A 163 6.72 11.32 -2.92
N GLY A 164 7.56 11.80 -1.99
CA GLY A 164 8.96 12.14 -2.19
C GLY A 164 9.92 10.96 -2.04
N LEU A 165 11.14 11.27 -1.60
CA LEU A 165 12.20 10.31 -1.30
C LEU A 165 12.27 9.96 0.19
N SER A 166 11.51 10.68 1.03
CA SER A 166 11.38 10.45 2.47
C SER A 166 9.97 10.00 2.88
N PHE A 167 9.88 9.27 3.99
CA PHE A 167 8.62 9.00 4.68
C PHE A 167 8.22 10.17 5.60
N GLY A 168 9.15 10.60 6.47
CA GLY A 168 8.94 11.78 7.31
C GLY A 168 9.01 13.07 6.48
N TYR A 169 8.37 14.14 6.95
CA TYR A 169 8.46 15.45 6.30
C TYR A 169 9.92 15.89 6.14
N ASN A 170 10.31 16.19 4.91
CA ASN A 170 11.61 16.77 4.57
C ASN A 170 11.40 18.17 3.97
N ALA A 171 11.93 19.20 4.64
CA ALA A 171 11.79 20.58 4.20
C ALA A 171 12.62 20.93 2.95
N ASP A 172 13.60 20.10 2.62
CA ASP A 172 14.47 20.28 1.45
C ASP A 172 13.89 19.63 0.18
N GLU A 173 12.81 18.83 0.31
CA GLU A 173 12.12 18.26 -0.85
C GLU A 173 11.25 19.31 -1.56
N SER A 174 11.22 19.20 -2.88
CA SER A 174 10.46 20.05 -3.79
C SER A 174 9.72 19.18 -4.81
N ALA A 175 9.00 19.80 -5.75
CA ALA A 175 8.34 19.09 -6.85
C ALA A 175 9.30 18.24 -7.69
N GLU A 176 10.61 18.52 -7.69
CA GLU A 176 11.60 17.71 -8.41
C GLU A 176 11.85 16.34 -7.75
N HIS A 177 11.48 16.18 -6.48
CA HIS A 177 11.71 14.98 -5.68
C HIS A 177 10.46 14.13 -5.50
N ALA A 178 9.28 14.71 -5.75
CA ALA A 178 7.99 14.12 -5.44
C ALA A 178 7.24 13.74 -6.71
N LEU A 179 6.50 12.64 -6.63
CA LEU A 179 5.54 12.28 -7.69
C LEU A 179 4.47 13.37 -7.80
N ASP A 180 4.19 13.80 -9.02
CA ASP A 180 2.95 14.54 -9.30
C ASP A 180 1.73 13.60 -9.32
N GLY A 181 0.53 14.16 -9.46
CA GLY A 181 -0.70 13.36 -9.48
C GLY A 181 -0.77 12.38 -10.65
N THR A 182 -0.22 12.73 -11.82
CA THR A 182 -0.19 11.83 -13.00
C THR A 182 0.75 10.66 -12.77
N GLU A 183 1.94 10.92 -12.21
CA GLU A 183 2.91 9.89 -11.85
C GLU A 183 2.38 8.98 -10.75
N LEU A 184 1.67 9.53 -9.75
CA LEU A 184 1.02 8.76 -8.70
C LEU A 184 -0.10 7.85 -9.25
N ILE A 185 -0.91 8.34 -10.19
CA ILE A 185 -1.94 7.53 -10.87
C ILE A 185 -1.29 6.39 -11.65
N ARG A 186 -0.22 6.68 -12.41
CA ARG A 186 0.53 5.65 -13.16
C ARG A 186 1.11 4.59 -12.23
N LEU A 187 1.68 4.99 -11.10
CA LEU A 187 2.20 4.08 -10.08
C LEU A 187 1.08 3.19 -9.52
N LEU A 188 -0.06 3.76 -9.14
CA LEU A 188 -1.20 3.00 -8.62
C LEU A 188 -1.69 1.95 -9.64
N VAL A 189 -1.87 2.36 -10.89
CA VAL A 189 -2.32 1.48 -11.98
C VAL A 189 -1.32 0.36 -12.24
N ASP A 190 -0.02 0.68 -12.25
CA ASP A 190 1.04 -0.30 -12.42
C ASP A 190 1.02 -1.36 -11.31
N VAL A 191 0.99 -0.92 -10.05
CA VAL A 191 0.98 -1.78 -8.87
C VAL A 191 -0.26 -2.69 -8.85
N VAL A 192 -1.46 -2.13 -9.05
CA VAL A 192 -2.72 -2.90 -9.05
C VAL A 192 -2.74 -3.95 -10.15
N SER A 193 -2.26 -3.61 -11.35
CA SER A 193 -2.20 -4.55 -12.49
C SER A 193 -1.26 -5.74 -12.25
N LYS A 194 -0.38 -5.66 -11.26
CA LYS A 194 0.62 -6.67 -10.92
C LYS A 194 0.29 -7.46 -9.64
N ASN A 195 -0.97 -7.38 -9.17
CA ASN A 195 -1.47 -8.01 -7.94
C ASN A 195 -1.11 -7.27 -6.64
N GLY A 196 -0.79 -5.98 -6.72
CA GLY A 196 -0.37 -5.18 -5.58
C GLY A 196 -1.42 -4.20 -5.06
N ASN A 197 -1.30 -3.84 -3.79
CA ASN A 197 -1.86 -2.61 -3.21
C ASN A 197 -0.78 -1.52 -3.20
N LEU A 198 -1.18 -0.25 -3.32
CA LEU A 198 -0.27 0.89 -3.11
C LEU A 198 -0.56 1.55 -1.75
N LEU A 199 0.41 1.52 -0.85
CA LEU A 199 0.44 2.27 0.39
C LEU A 199 1.30 3.52 0.17
N ILE A 200 0.67 4.61 -0.29
CA ILE A 200 1.36 5.89 -0.49
C ILE A 200 1.47 6.65 0.83
N ASN A 201 2.70 7.01 1.22
CA ASN A 201 2.95 7.73 2.46
C ASN A 201 2.83 9.25 2.29
N VAL A 202 2.22 9.88 3.30
CA VAL A 202 2.17 11.33 3.50
C VAL A 202 3.03 11.67 4.71
N GLY A 203 3.85 12.71 4.60
CA GLY A 203 4.68 13.24 5.67
C GLY A 203 4.16 14.60 6.16
N PRO A 204 3.26 14.65 7.16
CA PRO A 204 2.77 15.91 7.71
C PRO A 204 3.90 16.75 8.34
N ARG A 205 3.70 18.07 8.32
CA ARG A 205 4.56 19.02 9.04
C ARG A 205 4.40 18.84 10.55
N ALA A 206 5.33 19.43 11.31
CA ALA A 206 5.31 19.37 12.78
C ALA A 206 4.05 20.00 13.42
N ASP A 207 3.36 20.89 12.71
CA ASP A 207 2.09 21.49 13.14
C ASP A 207 0.86 20.64 12.77
N GLY A 208 1.05 19.49 12.14
CA GLY A 208 0.00 18.57 11.71
C GLY A 208 -0.58 18.86 10.32
N SER A 209 -0.17 19.95 9.64
CA SER A 209 -0.62 20.23 8.28
C SER A 209 0.04 19.30 7.24
N ILE A 210 -0.71 18.93 6.20
CA ILE A 210 -0.16 18.19 5.06
C ILE A 210 0.48 19.20 4.09
N PRO A 211 1.73 18.99 3.64
CA PRO A 211 2.35 19.84 2.64
C PRO A 211 1.52 19.95 1.36
N GLU A 212 1.45 21.16 0.80
CA GLU A 212 0.57 21.51 -0.32
C GLU A 212 0.85 20.65 -1.56
N LEU A 213 2.13 20.38 -1.82
CA LEU A 213 2.57 19.49 -2.91
C LEU A 213 2.00 18.07 -2.76
N GLN A 214 1.96 17.56 -1.52
CA GLN A 214 1.44 16.23 -1.25
C GLN A 214 -0.09 16.20 -1.34
N ALA A 215 -0.75 17.23 -0.81
CA ALA A 215 -2.19 17.38 -0.91
C ALA A 215 -2.65 17.44 -2.38
N ALA A 216 -2.00 18.25 -3.22
CA ALA A 216 -2.36 18.41 -4.62
C ALA A 216 -2.29 17.09 -5.43
N ALA A 217 -1.24 16.29 -5.23
CA ALA A 217 -1.12 14.98 -5.90
C ALA A 217 -2.22 14.00 -5.46
N LEU A 218 -2.55 13.98 -4.17
CA LEU A 218 -3.62 13.13 -3.63
C LEU A 218 -5.01 13.59 -4.08
N GLU A 219 -5.24 14.90 -4.15
CA GLU A 219 -6.48 15.47 -4.68
C GLU A 219 -6.66 15.07 -6.15
N GLN A 220 -5.64 15.26 -6.99
CA GLN A 220 -5.69 14.84 -8.40
C GLN A 220 -5.93 13.33 -8.55
N LEU A 221 -5.25 12.51 -7.75
CA LEU A 221 -5.52 11.07 -7.70
C LEU A 221 -6.99 10.80 -7.34
N GLY A 222 -7.51 11.46 -6.31
CA GLY A 222 -8.90 11.32 -5.87
C GLY A 222 -9.90 11.73 -6.95
N GLU A 223 -9.64 12.80 -7.69
CA GLU A 223 -10.45 13.23 -8.84
C GLU A 223 -10.48 12.17 -9.94
N TRP A 224 -9.31 11.65 -10.32
CA TRP A 224 -9.19 10.60 -11.31
C TRP A 224 -9.91 9.30 -10.88
N MET A 225 -9.77 8.92 -9.61
CA MET A 225 -10.41 7.74 -9.02
C MET A 225 -11.94 7.81 -9.06
N ARG A 226 -12.57 8.99 -9.04
CA ARG A 226 -14.04 9.11 -9.18
C ARG A 226 -14.54 8.61 -10.54
N GLY A 227 -13.74 8.79 -11.59
CA GLY A 227 -14.06 8.35 -12.95
C GLY A 227 -13.60 6.92 -13.24
N HIS A 228 -12.46 6.51 -12.70
CA HIS A 228 -11.76 5.29 -13.11
C HIS A 228 -11.59 4.23 -12.00
N GLY A 229 -12.02 4.51 -10.77
CA GLY A 229 -11.84 3.62 -9.62
C GLY A 229 -12.42 2.22 -9.82
N GLY A 230 -13.46 2.06 -10.65
CA GLY A 230 -14.01 0.75 -11.01
C GLY A 230 -13.05 -0.17 -11.78
N ALA A 231 -12.02 0.39 -12.42
CA ALA A 231 -10.97 -0.37 -13.08
C ALA A 231 -9.85 -0.84 -12.12
N LEU A 232 -9.94 -0.47 -10.83
CA LEU A 232 -8.96 -0.81 -9.80
C LEU A 232 -9.60 -1.55 -8.62
N TYR A 233 -10.62 -0.95 -7.99
CA TYR A 233 -11.29 -1.54 -6.83
C TYR A 233 -11.96 -2.87 -7.19
N GLY A 234 -11.69 -3.90 -6.38
CA GLY A 234 -12.26 -5.24 -6.57
C GLY A 234 -11.74 -5.99 -7.79
N THR A 235 -10.77 -5.44 -8.53
CA THR A 235 -10.20 -6.10 -9.70
C THR A 235 -9.14 -7.14 -9.33
N ARG A 236 -8.72 -7.92 -10.32
CA ARG A 236 -7.59 -8.86 -10.23
C ARG A 236 -6.64 -8.63 -11.41
N PRO A 237 -5.34 -8.90 -11.27
CA PRO A 237 -4.45 -8.90 -12.43
C PRO A 237 -4.89 -9.96 -13.44
N TRP A 238 -4.54 -9.75 -14.71
CA TRP A 238 -4.75 -10.76 -15.74
C TRP A 238 -3.54 -11.70 -15.84
N PHE A 239 -3.67 -12.90 -15.29
CA PHE A 239 -2.65 -13.95 -15.38
C PHE A 239 -2.67 -14.61 -16.76
N HIS A 240 -1.81 -14.18 -17.67
CA HIS A 240 -1.61 -14.78 -18.99
C HIS A 240 -0.19 -14.50 -19.48
N ASP A 241 0.48 -15.51 -20.05
CA ASP A 241 1.90 -15.46 -20.44
C ASP A 241 2.27 -14.20 -21.25
N ALA A 242 1.46 -13.86 -22.26
CA ALA A 242 1.66 -12.68 -23.10
C ALA A 242 1.65 -11.32 -22.37
N VAL A 243 1.14 -11.25 -21.13
CA VAL A 243 1.04 -10.03 -20.32
C VAL A 243 1.65 -10.19 -18.92
N THR A 244 2.27 -11.33 -18.61
CA THR A 244 2.99 -11.57 -17.35
C THR A 244 4.02 -10.48 -17.11
N THR A 245 4.75 -10.09 -18.16
CA THR A 245 5.41 -8.79 -18.25
C THR A 245 4.47 -7.85 -18.98
N PRO A 246 3.95 -6.79 -18.34
CA PRO A 246 3.01 -5.91 -19.00
C PRO A 246 3.63 -5.22 -20.23
N PRO A 247 2.92 -5.14 -21.36
CA PRO A 247 3.39 -4.42 -22.54
C PRO A 247 3.59 -2.92 -22.25
N GLU A 248 4.43 -2.29 -23.06
CA GLU A 248 4.73 -0.86 -22.94
C GLU A 248 3.45 0.00 -23.07
N GLY A 249 3.34 1.00 -22.21
CA GLY A 249 2.27 2.00 -22.27
C GLY A 249 0.87 1.52 -21.84
N VAL A 250 0.67 0.24 -21.53
CA VAL A 250 -0.64 -0.29 -21.13
C VAL A 250 -0.55 -1.31 -20.00
N ARG A 251 -1.55 -1.28 -19.13
CA ARG A 251 -1.77 -2.26 -18.06
C ARG A 251 -3.14 -2.92 -18.19
N PHE A 252 -3.32 -4.05 -17.54
CA PHE A 252 -4.58 -4.79 -17.59
C PHE A 252 -5.07 -5.16 -16.19
N THR A 253 -6.37 -5.03 -15.98
CA THR A 253 -7.07 -5.57 -14.81
C THR A 253 -8.35 -6.27 -15.25
N LEU A 254 -8.75 -7.30 -14.51
CA LEU A 254 -9.99 -8.03 -14.68
C LEU A 254 -10.96 -7.61 -13.57
N GLY A 255 -12.14 -7.16 -13.96
CA GLY A 255 -13.14 -6.63 -13.03
C GLY A 255 -14.57 -7.05 -13.40
N THR A 256 -15.51 -6.28 -12.88
CA THR A 256 -16.93 -6.38 -13.22
C THR A 256 -17.42 -5.02 -13.71
N LEU A 257 -18.46 -5.00 -14.55
CA LEU A 257 -19.06 -3.76 -15.06
C LEU A 257 -19.61 -2.84 -13.97
N ASP A 258 -19.90 -3.39 -12.78
CA ASP A 258 -20.46 -2.67 -11.64
C ASP A 258 -19.79 -3.16 -10.33
N PRO A 259 -18.54 -2.74 -10.07
CA PRO A 259 -17.78 -3.24 -8.93
C PRO A 259 -18.22 -2.62 -7.59
N LEU A 260 -19.05 -1.56 -7.63
CA LEU A 260 -19.50 -0.82 -6.44
C LEU A 260 -21.00 -1.00 -6.11
N GLY A 261 -21.75 -1.71 -6.94
CA GLY A 261 -23.06 -2.29 -6.58
C GLY A 261 -24.26 -1.35 -6.76
N ALA A 262 -24.80 -1.33 -7.97
CA ALA A 262 -26.20 -0.99 -8.25
C ALA A 262 -26.99 -2.12 -8.94
N GLY A 263 -26.38 -3.26 -9.29
CA GLY A 263 -27.09 -4.39 -9.90
C GLY A 263 -26.50 -5.79 -9.67
N ALA A 264 -27.35 -6.72 -9.23
CA ALA A 264 -27.05 -8.16 -9.22
C ALA A 264 -27.04 -8.71 -10.66
N GLY A 265 -25.91 -8.56 -11.36
CA GLY A 265 -25.74 -9.08 -12.72
C GLY A 265 -24.55 -8.53 -13.51
N GLY A 266 -23.47 -8.10 -12.85
CA GLY A 266 -22.34 -7.44 -13.52
C GLY A 266 -21.57 -8.39 -14.44
N GLY A 267 -21.68 -8.18 -15.76
CA GLY A 267 -20.80 -8.83 -16.73
C GLY A 267 -19.33 -8.58 -16.38
N ARG A 268 -18.47 -9.59 -16.53
CA ARG A 268 -17.04 -9.42 -16.30
C ARG A 268 -16.42 -8.61 -17.43
N VAL A 269 -15.36 -7.87 -17.11
CA VAL A 269 -14.65 -7.01 -18.05
C VAL A 269 -13.14 -7.16 -17.91
N LEU A 270 -12.46 -6.92 -19.03
CA LEU A 270 -11.05 -6.60 -19.09
C LEU A 270 -10.93 -5.08 -19.24
N HIS A 271 -10.25 -4.43 -18.31
CA HIS A 271 -9.82 -3.04 -18.46
C HIS A 271 -8.43 -3.02 -19.05
N ALA A 272 -8.23 -2.20 -20.08
CA ALA A 272 -6.92 -1.83 -20.59
C ALA A 272 -6.66 -0.37 -20.19
N LEU A 273 -5.68 -0.16 -19.30
CA LEU A 273 -5.34 1.13 -18.73
C LEU A 273 -4.16 1.73 -19.51
N LEU A 274 -4.41 2.78 -20.27
CA LEU A 274 -3.46 3.47 -21.14
C LEU A 274 -2.68 4.51 -20.33
N LEU A 275 -1.39 4.25 -20.08
CA LEU A 275 -0.60 5.00 -19.11
C LEU A 275 -0.32 6.45 -19.51
N ASP A 276 -0.27 6.73 -20.80
CA ASP A 276 -0.04 8.07 -21.33
C ASP A 276 -0.90 8.33 -22.58
N PRO A 277 -2.13 8.85 -22.41
CA PRO A 277 -2.99 9.22 -23.54
C PRO A 277 -2.40 10.24 -24.51
N ALA A 278 -1.44 11.08 -24.07
CA ALA A 278 -0.81 12.07 -24.94
C ALA A 278 0.02 11.42 -26.05
N THR A 279 0.46 10.16 -25.85
CA THR A 279 1.16 9.37 -26.89
C THR A 279 0.24 8.89 -28.02
N GLY A 280 -1.08 9.00 -27.85
CA GLY A 280 -2.08 8.60 -28.83
C GLY A 280 -2.40 7.10 -28.79
N PRO A 281 -2.91 6.52 -29.90
CA PRO A 281 -3.33 5.12 -29.92
C PRO A 281 -2.18 4.12 -29.72
N ILE A 282 -2.40 3.11 -28.88
CA ILE A 282 -1.44 2.02 -28.61
C ILE A 282 -1.82 0.79 -29.43
N THR A 283 -0.91 0.32 -30.28
CA THR A 283 -1.10 -0.91 -31.06
C THR A 283 -0.44 -2.10 -30.36
N LEU A 284 -1.26 -2.98 -29.78
CA LEU A 284 -0.80 -4.18 -29.07
C LEU A 284 -0.03 -5.13 -30.00
N SER A 285 0.91 -5.92 -29.47
CA SER A 285 1.59 -6.99 -30.21
C SER A 285 0.57 -8.00 -30.75
N ALA A 286 0.94 -8.76 -31.79
CA ALA A 286 0.06 -9.81 -32.32
C ALA A 286 -0.28 -10.85 -31.24
N GLU A 287 0.69 -11.18 -30.39
CA GLU A 287 0.54 -12.10 -29.26
C GLU A 287 -0.45 -11.58 -28.21
N VAL A 288 -0.26 -10.34 -27.72
CA VAL A 288 -1.18 -9.72 -26.75
C VAL A 288 -2.56 -9.53 -27.37
N SER A 289 -2.63 -9.16 -28.65
CA SER A 289 -3.90 -9.01 -29.38
C SER A 289 -4.66 -10.33 -29.48
N ALA A 290 -3.96 -11.44 -29.72
CA ALA A 290 -4.54 -12.78 -29.72
C ALA A 290 -5.06 -13.16 -28.32
N ALA A 291 -4.28 -12.88 -27.28
CA ALA A 291 -4.67 -13.12 -25.88
C ALA A 291 -5.94 -12.34 -25.50
N VAL A 292 -6.02 -11.04 -25.84
CA VAL A 292 -7.19 -10.19 -25.57
C VAL A 292 -8.41 -10.71 -26.31
N ARG A 293 -8.30 -11.05 -27.60
CA ARG A 293 -9.40 -11.67 -28.36
C ARG A 293 -9.83 -13.02 -27.79
N GLY A 294 -8.93 -13.74 -27.12
CA GLY A 294 -9.23 -15.01 -26.46
C GLY A 294 -10.23 -14.88 -25.31
N ILE A 295 -10.22 -13.74 -24.60
CA ILE A 295 -11.04 -13.55 -23.38
C ILE A 295 -12.12 -12.47 -23.51
N ALA A 296 -11.95 -11.50 -24.41
CA ALA A 296 -12.79 -10.32 -24.50
C ALA A 296 -13.47 -10.15 -25.87
N GLN A 297 -14.57 -9.41 -25.86
CA GLN A 297 -15.27 -8.92 -27.04
C GLN A 297 -14.56 -7.65 -27.52
N VAL A 298 -13.94 -7.72 -28.70
CA VAL A 298 -13.17 -6.62 -29.27
C VAL A 298 -13.93 -6.06 -30.49
N PRO A 299 -14.31 -4.77 -30.50
CA PRO A 299 -14.94 -4.15 -31.65
C PRO A 299 -14.07 -4.22 -32.91
N GLU A 300 -14.68 -4.48 -34.08
CA GLU A 300 -13.95 -4.55 -35.36
C GLU A 300 -13.18 -3.25 -35.67
N ALA A 301 -13.72 -2.10 -35.26
CA ALA A 301 -13.07 -0.79 -35.43
C ALA A 301 -11.72 -0.67 -34.69
N MET A 302 -11.48 -1.50 -33.67
CA MET A 302 -10.19 -1.55 -32.95
C MET A 302 -9.21 -2.53 -33.60
N THR A 303 -9.63 -3.30 -34.61
CA THR A 303 -8.82 -4.36 -35.20
C THR A 303 -8.27 -3.95 -36.57
N SER A 304 -6.98 -4.25 -36.79
CA SER A 304 -6.33 -4.11 -38.09
C SER A 304 -5.46 -5.34 -38.31
N GLY A 305 -5.94 -6.28 -39.15
CA GLY A 305 -5.32 -7.59 -39.31
C GLY A 305 -5.40 -8.41 -38.01
N ASP A 306 -4.26 -8.85 -37.51
CA ASP A 306 -4.12 -9.61 -36.26
C ASP A 306 -3.87 -8.71 -35.04
N ARG A 307 -3.85 -7.39 -35.18
CA ARG A 307 -3.53 -6.46 -34.09
C ARG A 307 -4.75 -5.68 -33.60
N ILE A 308 -4.73 -5.35 -32.31
CA ILE A 308 -5.70 -4.45 -31.66
C ILE A 308 -5.03 -3.10 -31.43
N THR A 309 -5.74 -2.03 -31.76
CA THR A 309 -5.37 -0.65 -31.44
C THR A 309 -6.31 -0.10 -30.37
N LEU A 310 -5.75 0.26 -29.22
CA LEU A 310 -6.46 0.91 -28.13
C LEU A 310 -6.31 2.43 -28.31
N THR A 311 -7.42 3.15 -28.38
CA THR A 311 -7.40 4.61 -28.59
C THR A 311 -7.89 5.30 -27.33
N PRO A 312 -7.12 6.23 -26.75
CA PRO A 312 -7.58 6.98 -25.59
C PRO A 312 -8.76 7.89 -25.94
N ALA A 313 -9.60 8.18 -24.96
CA ALA A 313 -10.65 9.17 -25.03
C ALA A 313 -10.07 10.55 -25.36
N LYS A 314 -10.81 11.30 -26.20
CA LYS A 314 -10.37 12.62 -26.62
C LYS A 314 -10.29 13.56 -25.41
N GLY A 315 -9.10 14.07 -25.12
CA GLY A 315 -8.85 15.02 -24.04
C GLY A 315 -8.52 14.38 -22.68
N ALA A 316 -8.31 13.06 -22.62
CA ALA A 316 -7.75 12.42 -21.42
C ALA A 316 -6.34 12.99 -21.13
N ALA A 317 -6.13 13.43 -19.89
CA ALA A 317 -4.88 14.06 -19.45
C ALA A 317 -4.00 13.09 -18.63
N GLU A 318 -4.59 12.31 -17.73
CA GLU A 318 -3.92 11.25 -16.97
C GLU A 318 -4.14 9.87 -17.61
N VAL A 319 -4.06 8.76 -16.85
CA VAL A 319 -4.31 7.41 -17.37
C VAL A 319 -5.75 7.27 -17.88
N ASP A 320 -5.95 6.71 -19.07
CA ASP A 320 -7.29 6.44 -19.61
C ASP A 320 -7.64 4.95 -19.55
N VAL A 321 -8.93 4.62 -19.56
CA VAL A 321 -9.40 3.23 -19.41
C VAL A 321 -10.29 2.82 -20.57
N VAL A 322 -9.85 1.81 -21.33
CA VAL A 322 -10.67 1.11 -22.31
C VAL A 322 -11.25 -0.15 -21.67
N THR A 323 -12.58 -0.25 -21.60
CA THR A 323 -13.26 -1.40 -21.00
C THR A 323 -13.81 -2.33 -22.07
N LEU A 324 -13.42 -3.61 -22.00
CA LEU A 324 -13.82 -4.66 -22.94
C LEU A 324 -14.62 -5.74 -22.21
N PRO A 325 -15.89 -5.98 -22.56
CA PRO A 325 -16.67 -7.08 -22.00
C PRO A 325 -15.99 -8.43 -22.23
N LEU A 326 -15.95 -9.29 -21.23
CA LEU A 326 -15.49 -10.67 -21.43
C LEU A 326 -16.51 -11.48 -22.25
N ARG A 327 -16.04 -12.54 -22.90
CA ARG A 327 -16.87 -13.50 -23.65
C ARG A 327 -17.65 -14.44 -22.73
#